data_AF-A0A815PTH8-F1
#
_entry.id   AF-A0A815PTH8-F1
#
_cell.length_a   1.000
_cell.length_b   1.000
_cell.length_c   1.000
_cell.angle_alpha   90.00
_cell.angle_beta   90.00
_cell.angle_gamma   90.00
#
_symmetry.space_group_name_H-M   'P 1'
#
loop_
_entity.id
_entity.type
_entity.pdbx_description
1 polymer ?
#
loop_
_entity_poly.entity_id
_entity_poly.type
_entity_poly.pdbx_seq_one_letter_code
_entity_poly.pdbx_strand_id
1 'polypeptide(L)'
;MFTLDIIQHDHSLHSLLDIGCGTCQLLTIGKYRNPHIQLIVAIDIIRYQLDEGFFGLKPLPIEYMIFRRETPLHMYVLHSDATKICNCFQNFDVVTLIEVIEHLYLNDLENLVKHIFGYICPRLVIITTPNADFNVLFTTMICGQYRHADHKFEFTRHEFNIWSQKIAHTYGYLVEFNGVGEASSNEQYRNIGKCTQIAIFYRQNNIIKRILTSNEFYQRLSYCNKYELIGFIDYPYGIKKSIDV
;
A
#
# COMPACT_ATOMS: atom_id res chain seq x y z
N MET A 1 3.22 9.60 8.51
CA MET A 1 3.38 9.25 7.08
C MET A 1 1.96 9.03 6.62
N PHE A 2 1.42 9.96 5.82
CA PHE A 2 -0.02 10.16 5.68
C PHE A 2 -0.83 8.87 5.48
N THR A 3 -0.34 7.94 4.65
CA THR A 3 -0.95 6.62 4.41
C THR A 3 -1.21 5.83 5.70
N LEU A 4 -0.24 5.79 6.61
CA LEU A 4 -0.37 5.07 7.88
C LEU A 4 -1.33 5.78 8.84
N ASP A 5 -1.40 7.11 8.75
CA ASP A 5 -2.27 7.93 9.59
C ASP A 5 -3.77 7.69 9.25
N ILE A 6 -4.09 7.31 8.01
CA ILE A 6 -5.45 6.91 7.58
C ILE A 6 -5.90 5.63 8.30
N ILE A 7 -5.01 4.65 8.45
CA ILE A 7 -5.37 3.32 8.95
C ILE A 7 -5.11 3.12 10.44
N GLN A 8 -4.38 4.02 11.11
CA GLN A 8 -3.93 3.80 12.49
C GLN A 8 -5.06 3.70 13.53
N HIS A 9 -6.20 4.36 13.29
CA HIS A 9 -7.31 4.45 14.25
C HIS A 9 -8.49 3.54 13.91
N ASP A 10 -8.46 2.85 12.76
CA ASP A 10 -9.53 1.90 12.42
C ASP A 10 -9.19 0.51 12.96
N HIS A 11 -9.81 0.18 14.09
CA HIS A 11 -9.60 -1.09 14.80
C HIS A 11 -10.27 -2.28 14.09
N SER A 12 -11.06 -2.02 13.04
CA SER A 12 -11.70 -3.07 12.25
C SER A 12 -10.80 -3.62 11.14
N LEU A 13 -9.65 -3.01 10.88
CA LEU A 13 -8.68 -3.43 9.85
C LEU A 13 -7.70 -4.44 10.44
N HIS A 14 -7.59 -5.61 9.80
CA HIS A 14 -6.77 -6.72 10.28
C HIS A 14 -5.72 -7.17 9.26
N SER A 15 -5.86 -6.79 7.99
CA SER A 15 -4.98 -7.21 6.92
C SER A 15 -4.59 -6.07 5.98
N LEU A 16 -3.30 -5.99 5.63
CA LEU A 16 -2.73 -4.98 4.74
C LEU A 16 -1.91 -5.66 3.64
N LEU A 17 -2.20 -5.30 2.38
CA LEU A 17 -1.40 -5.68 1.21
C LEU A 17 -0.73 -4.43 0.64
N ASP A 18 0.59 -4.40 0.67
CA ASP A 18 1.40 -3.33 0.08
C ASP A 18 1.92 -3.79 -1.28
N ILE A 19 1.43 -3.15 -2.34
CA ILE A 19 1.79 -3.44 -3.73
C ILE A 19 2.85 -2.45 -4.17
N GLY A 20 3.94 -2.93 -4.78
CA GLY A 20 5.08 -2.09 -5.12
C GLY A 20 5.82 -1.63 -3.87
N CYS A 21 6.02 -2.53 -2.90
CA CYS A 21 6.55 -2.20 -1.59
C CYS A 21 8.01 -1.74 -1.61
N GLY A 22 8.73 -1.95 -2.71
CA GLY A 22 10.15 -1.68 -2.87
C GLY A 22 10.97 -2.26 -1.72
N THR A 23 11.77 -1.43 -1.05
CA THR A 23 12.56 -1.81 0.14
C THR A 23 11.75 -1.85 1.44
N CYS A 24 10.42 -1.92 1.36
CA CYS A 24 9.49 -2.09 2.48
C CYS A 24 9.55 -0.97 3.54
N GLN A 25 9.91 0.26 3.14
CA GLN A 25 10.05 1.40 4.06
C GLN A 25 8.74 1.76 4.75
N LEU A 26 7.61 1.74 4.01
CA LEU A 26 6.27 1.96 4.57
C LEU A 26 6.00 0.96 5.71
N LEU A 27 6.25 -0.32 5.45
CA LEU A 27 5.94 -1.41 6.38
C LEU A 27 6.89 -1.45 7.59
N THR A 28 8.13 -0.97 7.44
CA THR A 28 9.09 -0.84 8.55
C THR A 28 8.52 0.02 9.69
N ILE A 29 7.76 1.06 9.35
CA ILE A 29 7.04 1.90 10.31
C ILE A 29 5.62 1.36 10.55
N GLY A 30 4.94 0.94 9.48
CA GLY A 30 3.54 0.53 9.46
C GLY A 30 3.22 -0.63 10.40
N LYS A 31 4.15 -1.57 10.58
CA LYS A 31 4.00 -2.69 11.52
C LYS A 31 3.68 -2.26 12.96
N TYR A 32 4.04 -1.03 13.35
CA TYR A 32 3.80 -0.48 14.69
C TYR A 32 2.57 0.44 14.79
N ARG A 33 2.04 0.92 13.66
CA ARG A 33 1.06 2.03 13.66
C ARG A 33 -0.36 1.59 13.96
N ASN A 34 -0.76 0.41 13.50
CA ASN A 34 -2.04 -0.19 13.86
C ASN A 34 -1.80 -1.58 14.48
N PRO A 35 -1.96 -1.74 15.80
CA PRO A 35 -1.76 -3.03 16.46
C PRO A 35 -2.86 -4.05 16.11
N HIS A 36 -3.99 -3.65 15.54
CA HIS A 36 -5.06 -4.57 15.12
C HIS A 36 -4.75 -5.28 13.80
N ILE A 37 -3.80 -4.80 13.00
CA ILE A 37 -3.32 -5.50 11.80
C ILE A 37 -2.54 -6.74 12.24
N GLN A 38 -2.99 -7.91 11.78
CA GLN A 38 -2.43 -9.21 12.11
C GLN A 38 -1.81 -9.93 10.90
N LEU A 39 -2.09 -9.43 9.68
CA LEU A 39 -1.52 -9.94 8.44
C LEU A 39 -1.02 -8.78 7.58
N ILE A 40 0.26 -8.76 7.25
CA ILE A 40 0.84 -7.85 6.28
C ILE A 40 1.43 -8.67 5.14
N VAL A 41 1.17 -8.26 3.90
CA VAL A 41 1.78 -8.86 2.72
C VAL A 41 2.40 -7.75 1.89
N ALA A 42 3.68 -7.91 1.57
CA ALA A 42 4.44 -7.00 0.74
C ALA A 42 4.71 -7.69 -0.59
N ILE A 43 4.36 -7.05 -1.72
CA ILE A 43 4.62 -7.59 -3.04
C ILE A 43 5.37 -6.58 -3.91
N ASP A 44 6.34 -7.07 -4.68
CA ASP A 44 7.04 -6.27 -5.67
C ASP A 44 7.53 -7.16 -6.83
N ILE A 45 7.76 -6.57 -8.01
CA ILE A 45 8.36 -7.23 -9.17
C ILE A 45 9.90 -7.14 -9.16
N ILE A 46 10.46 -6.24 -8.34
CA ILE A 46 11.90 -5.98 -8.24
C ILE A 46 12.49 -6.78 -7.07
N ARG A 47 13.01 -7.97 -7.37
CA ARG A 47 13.55 -8.91 -6.37
C ARG A 47 14.60 -8.31 -5.45
N TYR A 48 15.60 -7.58 -5.98
CA TYR A 48 16.69 -7.09 -5.13
C TYR A 48 16.22 -6.12 -4.04
N GLN A 49 15.16 -5.33 -4.30
CA GLN A 49 14.60 -4.42 -3.29
C GLN A 49 13.89 -5.19 -2.17
N LEU A 50 13.23 -6.30 -2.51
CA LEU A 50 12.62 -7.20 -1.53
C LEU A 50 13.67 -7.85 -0.63
N ASP A 51 14.76 -8.33 -1.22
CA ASP A 51 15.86 -8.96 -0.47
C ASP A 51 16.50 -7.95 0.51
N GLU A 52 16.69 -6.70 0.09
CA GLU A 52 17.19 -5.61 0.94
C GLU A 52 16.19 -5.25 2.05
N GLY A 53 14.93 -5.03 1.70
CA GLY A 53 13.88 -4.57 2.62
C GLY A 53 13.47 -5.62 3.66
N PHE A 54 13.52 -6.92 3.31
CA PHE A 54 13.08 -8.01 4.18
C PHE A 54 13.75 -8.00 5.55
N PHE A 55 15.04 -7.63 5.63
CA PHE A 55 15.75 -7.57 6.91
C PHE A 55 15.20 -6.49 7.85
N GLY A 56 14.78 -5.34 7.33
CA GLY A 56 14.17 -4.25 8.12
C GLY A 56 12.80 -4.61 8.70
N LEU A 57 12.16 -5.63 8.12
CA LEU A 57 10.87 -6.13 8.59
C LEU A 57 10.97 -7.12 9.75
N LYS A 58 12.16 -7.59 10.14
CA LYS A 58 12.29 -8.53 11.25
C LYS A 58 12.03 -7.84 12.60
N PRO A 59 11.55 -8.57 13.62
CA PRO A 59 11.43 -8.02 14.96
C PRO A 59 12.80 -7.71 15.54
N LEU A 60 12.93 -6.57 16.20
CA LEU A 60 14.10 -6.18 16.96
C LEU A 60 14.20 -7.02 18.26
N PRO A 61 15.41 -7.20 18.82
CA PRO A 61 15.58 -7.95 20.08
C PRO A 61 14.67 -7.47 21.21
N ILE A 62 14.43 -6.16 21.31
CA ILE A 62 13.57 -5.55 22.33
C ILE A 62 12.09 -5.97 22.21
N GLU A 63 11.64 -6.35 21.02
CA GLU A 63 10.25 -6.78 20.77
C GLU A 63 10.00 -8.20 21.27
N TYR A 64 11.05 -9.03 21.37
CA TYR A 64 10.96 -10.33 22.03
C TYR A 64 10.92 -10.22 23.55
N MET A 65 11.43 -9.12 24.11
CA MET A 65 11.65 -8.99 25.56
C MET A 65 10.65 -8.06 26.25
N ILE A 66 10.43 -6.85 25.72
CA ILE A 66 9.76 -5.75 26.42
C ILE A 66 8.54 -5.24 25.65
N PHE A 67 8.67 -5.03 24.34
CA PHE A 67 7.64 -4.43 23.48
C PHE A 67 6.91 -5.47 22.63
N ARG A 68 6.48 -6.57 23.26
CA ARG A 68 5.66 -7.58 22.57
C ARG A 68 4.32 -6.99 22.16
N ARG A 69 3.82 -7.45 21.00
CA ARG A 69 2.47 -7.14 20.57
C ARG A 69 1.46 -7.85 21.45
N GLU A 70 0.28 -7.27 21.62
CA GLU A 70 -0.86 -7.94 22.26
C GLU A 70 -1.51 -8.94 21.31
N THR A 71 -1.50 -8.64 20.02
CA THR A 71 -2.08 -9.42 18.92
C THR A 71 -0.99 -10.04 18.05
N PRO A 72 -1.23 -11.19 17.41
CA PRO A 72 -0.29 -11.77 16.47
C PRO A 72 -0.07 -10.85 15.27
N LEU A 73 1.10 -10.91 14.64
CA LEU A 73 1.37 -10.29 13.35
C LEU A 73 2.20 -11.24 12.49
N HIS A 74 1.68 -11.55 11.32
CA HIS A 74 2.36 -12.35 10.31
C HIS A 74 2.67 -11.48 9.11
N MET A 75 3.91 -11.54 8.62
CA MET A 75 4.33 -10.79 7.44
C MET A 75 4.83 -11.73 6.35
N TYR A 76 4.38 -11.53 5.13
CA TYR A 76 4.85 -12.24 3.94
C TYR A 76 5.48 -11.24 2.98
N VAL A 77 6.64 -11.57 2.43
CA VAL A 77 7.29 -10.81 1.36
C VAL A 77 7.32 -11.70 0.12
N LEU A 78 6.67 -11.25 -0.96
CA LEU A 78 6.47 -12.03 -2.17
C LEU A 78 7.04 -11.28 -3.38
N HIS A 79 7.81 -11.97 -4.20
CA HIS A 79 8.13 -11.50 -5.54
C HIS A 79 6.98 -11.90 -6.47
N SER A 80 6.26 -10.90 -6.97
CA SER A 80 4.98 -11.10 -7.68
C SER A 80 4.64 -9.92 -8.57
N ASP A 81 4.11 -10.19 -9.77
CA ASP A 81 3.56 -9.18 -10.68
C ASP A 81 2.10 -8.89 -10.29
N ALA A 82 1.85 -7.71 -9.73
CA ALA A 82 0.52 -7.29 -9.29
C ALA A 82 -0.48 -7.08 -10.44
N THR A 83 -0.01 -6.97 -11.69
CA THR A 83 -0.88 -6.88 -12.87
C THR A 83 -1.53 -8.23 -13.21
N LYS A 84 -0.96 -9.34 -12.71
CA LYS A 84 -1.51 -10.68 -12.92
C LYS A 84 -2.53 -10.99 -11.84
N ILE A 85 -3.76 -11.24 -12.29
CA ILE A 85 -4.87 -11.61 -11.38
C ILE A 85 -4.52 -12.88 -10.60
N CYS A 86 -4.60 -12.80 -9.27
CA CYS A 86 -4.48 -13.92 -8.35
C CYS A 86 -5.61 -13.91 -7.32
N ASN A 87 -6.32 -15.03 -7.17
CA ASN A 87 -7.35 -15.17 -6.13
C ASN A 87 -6.75 -15.30 -4.71
N CYS A 88 -5.43 -15.52 -4.60
CA CYS A 88 -4.74 -15.62 -3.33
C CYS A 88 -4.88 -14.35 -2.46
N PHE A 89 -4.99 -13.18 -3.10
CA PHE A 89 -5.08 -11.89 -2.44
C PHE A 89 -6.52 -11.45 -2.15
N GLN A 90 -7.53 -12.31 -2.24
CA GLN A 90 -8.91 -11.91 -1.95
C GLN A 90 -9.13 -11.52 -0.48
N ASN A 91 -9.99 -10.52 -0.24
CA ASN A 91 -10.47 -10.13 1.09
C ASN A 91 -9.42 -9.53 2.03
N PHE A 92 -8.40 -8.86 1.50
CA PHE A 92 -7.62 -7.93 2.32
C PHE A 92 -8.47 -6.75 2.76
N ASP A 93 -8.23 -6.21 3.96
CA ASP A 93 -8.92 -5.01 4.41
C ASP A 93 -8.37 -3.77 3.71
N VAL A 94 -7.04 -3.67 3.62
CA VAL A 94 -6.33 -2.52 3.05
C VAL A 94 -5.41 -2.95 1.93
N VAL A 95 -5.40 -2.18 0.85
CA VAL A 95 -4.36 -2.23 -0.19
C VAL A 95 -3.70 -0.87 -0.32
N THR A 96 -2.37 -0.83 -0.33
CA THR A 96 -1.57 0.38 -0.56
C THR A 96 -0.79 0.28 -1.87
N LEU A 97 -0.76 1.37 -2.62
CA LEU A 97 0.05 1.57 -3.82
C LEU A 97 0.70 2.94 -3.72
N ILE A 98 1.94 2.99 -3.25
CA ILE A 98 2.63 4.25 -2.96
C ILE A 98 3.65 4.51 -4.06
N GLU A 99 3.35 5.48 -4.95
CA GLU A 99 4.19 5.83 -6.11
C GLU A 99 4.48 4.61 -7.02
N VAL A 100 3.41 3.91 -7.43
CA VAL A 100 3.51 2.66 -8.23
C VAL A 100 2.89 2.80 -9.62
N ILE A 101 1.74 3.47 -9.71
CA ILE A 101 0.91 3.41 -10.91
C ILE A 101 1.58 4.07 -12.12
N GLU A 102 2.38 5.12 -11.88
CA GLU A 102 3.13 5.86 -12.88
C GLU A 102 4.24 5.06 -13.57
N HIS A 103 4.66 3.93 -12.97
CA HIS A 103 5.65 3.02 -13.56
C HIS A 103 5.04 2.00 -14.53
N LEU A 104 3.70 1.96 -14.63
CA LEU A 104 2.99 0.98 -15.46
C LEU A 104 2.61 1.56 -16.81
N TYR A 105 2.70 0.73 -17.85
CA TYR A 105 2.02 1.02 -19.11
C TYR A 105 0.50 0.98 -18.91
N LEU A 106 -0.26 1.73 -19.71
CA LEU A 106 -1.71 1.87 -19.52
C LEU A 106 -2.47 0.53 -19.50
N ASN A 107 -2.07 -0.43 -20.35
CA ASN A 107 -2.67 -1.77 -20.36
C ASN A 107 -2.44 -2.53 -19.04
N ASP A 108 -1.25 -2.38 -18.45
CA ASP A 108 -0.89 -3.01 -17.18
C ASP A 108 -1.61 -2.32 -16.01
N LEU A 109 -1.75 -1.00 -16.07
CA LEU A 109 -2.54 -0.23 -15.12
C LEU A 109 -4.01 -0.68 -15.11
N GLU A 110 -4.61 -0.90 -16.29
CA GLU A 110 -5.98 -1.44 -16.38
C GLU A 110 -6.11 -2.83 -15.75
N ASN A 111 -5.12 -3.70 -15.96
CA ASN A 111 -5.10 -5.04 -15.37
C ASN A 111 -4.93 -4.98 -13.85
N LEU A 112 -4.07 -4.10 -13.35
CA LEU A 112 -3.90 -3.86 -11.92
C LEU A 112 -5.19 -3.36 -11.27
N VAL A 113 -5.87 -2.40 -11.90
CA VAL A 113 -7.18 -1.91 -11.44
C VAL A 113 -8.21 -3.03 -11.38
N LYS A 114 -8.32 -3.85 -12.43
CA LYS A 114 -9.21 -5.02 -12.46
C LYS A 114 -8.87 -5.98 -11.33
N HIS A 115 -7.59 -6.27 -11.11
CA HIS A 115 -7.13 -7.16 -10.05
C HIS A 115 -7.51 -6.63 -8.66
N ILE A 116 -7.20 -5.37 -8.35
CA ILE A 116 -7.44 -4.79 -7.02
C ILE A 116 -8.94 -4.63 -6.77
N PHE A 117 -9.64 -3.92 -7.64
CA PHE A 117 -11.02 -3.51 -7.38
C PHE A 117 -12.04 -4.59 -7.76
N GLY A 118 -11.70 -5.49 -8.69
CA GLY A 118 -12.58 -6.57 -9.15
C GLY A 118 -12.33 -7.94 -8.49
N TYR A 119 -11.09 -8.26 -8.12
CA TYR A 119 -10.76 -9.58 -7.53
C TYR A 119 -10.40 -9.49 -6.05
N ILE A 120 -9.39 -8.69 -5.69
CA ILE A 120 -8.97 -8.49 -4.28
C ILE A 120 -10.14 -7.91 -3.48
N CYS A 121 -10.84 -6.93 -4.07
CA CYS A 121 -12.00 -6.24 -3.53
C CYS A 121 -11.82 -5.77 -2.07
N PRO A 122 -10.76 -5.00 -1.75
CA PRO A 122 -10.47 -4.61 -0.38
C PRO A 122 -11.47 -3.59 0.16
N ARG A 123 -11.49 -3.37 1.47
CA ARG A 123 -12.37 -2.36 2.09
C ARG A 123 -11.84 -0.94 1.86
N LEU A 124 -10.52 -0.80 1.85
CA LEU A 124 -9.79 0.44 1.67
C LEU A 124 -8.68 0.25 0.63
N VAL A 125 -8.57 1.16 -0.34
CA VAL A 125 -7.39 1.27 -1.23
C VAL A 125 -6.80 2.67 -1.08
N ILE A 126 -5.50 2.77 -0.89
CA ILE A 126 -4.79 4.05 -0.89
C ILE A 126 -3.81 4.04 -2.05
N ILE A 127 -3.99 4.96 -2.98
CA ILE A 127 -3.13 5.13 -4.15
C ILE A 127 -2.47 6.50 -4.07
N THR A 128 -1.15 6.57 -4.21
CA THR A 128 -0.42 7.81 -4.39
C THR A 128 0.29 7.82 -5.74
N THR A 129 0.46 9.01 -6.29
CA THR A 129 1.21 9.23 -7.52
C THR A 129 1.66 10.69 -7.58
N PRO A 130 2.70 11.03 -8.36
CA PRO A 130 3.10 12.41 -8.59
C PRO A 130 1.96 13.27 -9.16
N ASN A 131 1.92 14.54 -8.77
CA ASN A 131 1.06 15.55 -9.39
C ASN A 131 1.83 16.32 -10.46
N ALA A 132 1.53 16.08 -11.74
CA ALA A 132 2.19 16.77 -12.85
C ALA A 132 2.00 18.30 -12.82
N ASP A 133 0.89 18.80 -12.28
CA ASP A 133 0.65 20.26 -12.16
C ASP A 133 1.73 20.93 -11.28
N PHE A 134 2.29 20.17 -10.33
CA PHE A 134 3.30 20.65 -9.40
C PHE A 134 4.69 20.76 -10.03
N ASN A 135 4.90 20.15 -11.19
CA ASN A 135 6.23 20.03 -11.77
C ASN A 135 6.86 21.38 -12.15
N VAL A 136 6.03 22.39 -12.40
CA VAL A 136 6.48 23.76 -12.70
C VAL A 136 7.32 24.39 -11.58
N LEU A 137 7.26 23.83 -10.36
CA LEU A 137 8.04 24.29 -9.21
C LEU A 137 9.45 23.67 -9.15
N PHE A 138 9.75 22.64 -9.95
CA PHE A 138 11.08 22.06 -10.04
C PHE A 138 11.94 22.81 -11.05
N THR A 139 12.84 23.64 -10.54
CA THR A 139 13.71 24.52 -11.35
C THR A 139 14.71 23.78 -12.24
N THR A 140 15.03 22.53 -11.90
CA THR A 140 15.98 21.68 -12.63
C THR A 140 15.31 20.75 -13.64
N MET A 141 13.97 20.76 -13.74
CA MET A 141 13.24 19.86 -14.62
C MET A 141 13.15 20.42 -16.04
N ILE A 142 13.49 19.60 -17.03
CA ILE A 142 13.33 19.96 -18.45
C ILE A 142 11.84 19.94 -18.79
N CYS A 143 11.37 20.98 -19.48
CA CYS A 143 9.96 21.08 -19.89
C CYS A 143 9.52 19.84 -20.68
N GLY A 144 8.39 19.24 -20.30
CA GLY A 144 7.85 18.04 -20.94
C GLY A 144 8.45 16.71 -20.47
N GLN A 145 9.34 16.71 -19.47
CA GLN A 145 9.83 15.49 -18.83
C GLN A 145 9.07 15.14 -17.54
N TYR A 146 9.16 13.87 -17.16
CA TYR A 146 8.69 13.36 -15.87
C TYR A 146 9.76 13.58 -14.78
N ARG A 147 9.34 13.57 -13.52
CA ARG A 147 10.22 13.68 -12.34
C ARG A 147 11.24 12.55 -12.25
N HIS A 148 10.92 11.40 -12.83
CA HIS A 148 11.80 10.25 -12.88
C HIS A 148 11.81 9.64 -14.28
N ALA A 149 12.98 9.20 -14.74
CA ALA A 149 13.18 8.67 -16.09
C ALA A 149 12.40 7.38 -16.37
N ASP A 150 12.04 6.64 -15.33
CA ASP A 150 11.27 5.40 -15.46
C ASP A 150 9.74 5.59 -15.45
N HIS A 151 9.23 6.80 -15.19
CA HIS A 151 7.79 7.04 -15.28
C HIS A 151 7.30 6.85 -16.72
N LYS A 152 6.14 6.21 -16.88
CA LYS A 152 5.45 6.01 -18.16
C LYS A 152 4.42 7.11 -18.41
N PHE A 153 3.92 7.73 -17.34
CA PHE A 153 3.04 8.90 -17.36
C PHE A 153 3.15 9.63 -16.03
N GLU A 154 2.66 10.87 -15.96
CA GLU A 154 2.38 11.56 -14.70
C GLU A 154 1.04 12.27 -14.83
N PHE A 155 0.11 11.97 -13.93
CA PHE A 155 -1.21 12.58 -13.99
C PHE A 155 -1.19 14.01 -13.46
N THR A 156 -1.85 14.91 -14.17
CA THR A 156 -2.40 16.14 -13.57
C THR A 156 -3.46 15.80 -12.53
N ARG A 157 -3.83 16.75 -11.66
CA ARG A 157 -4.94 16.51 -10.71
C ARG A 157 -6.25 16.19 -11.39
N HIS A 158 -6.50 16.83 -12.53
CA HIS A 158 -7.73 16.60 -13.28
C HIS A 158 -7.81 15.18 -13.82
N GLU A 159 -6.73 14.70 -14.44
CA GLU A 159 -6.66 13.33 -14.97
C GLU A 159 -6.76 12.29 -13.85
N PHE A 160 -6.02 12.48 -12.75
CA PHE A 160 -6.07 11.57 -11.61
C PHE A 160 -7.46 11.51 -10.97
N ASN A 161 -8.15 12.65 -10.90
CA ASN A 161 -9.50 12.74 -10.36
C ASN A 161 -10.51 11.98 -11.24
N ILE A 162 -10.49 12.22 -12.57
CA ILE A 162 -11.36 11.51 -13.52
C ILE A 162 -11.09 10.01 -13.49
N TRP A 163 -9.82 9.61 -13.54
CA TRP A 163 -9.42 8.20 -13.52
C TRP A 163 -9.91 7.51 -12.25
N SER A 164 -9.70 8.13 -11.09
CA SER A 164 -10.12 7.59 -9.80
C SER A 164 -11.64 7.52 -9.67
N GLN A 165 -12.37 8.57 -10.07
CA GLN A 165 -13.84 8.57 -10.05
C GLN A 165 -14.43 7.49 -10.95
N LYS A 166 -13.85 7.25 -12.14
CA LYS A 166 -14.28 6.18 -13.03
C LYS A 166 -14.13 4.81 -12.38
N ILE A 167 -13.01 4.55 -11.71
CA ILE A 167 -12.80 3.30 -10.95
C ILE A 167 -13.82 3.18 -9.84
N ALA A 168 -13.99 4.23 -9.05
CA ALA A 168 -14.90 4.26 -7.92
C ALA A 168 -16.34 3.91 -8.36
N HIS A 169 -16.81 4.55 -9.45
CA HIS A 169 -18.12 4.26 -10.04
C HIS A 169 -18.24 2.82 -10.57
N THR A 170 -17.22 2.34 -11.28
CA THR A 170 -17.24 1.01 -11.92
C THR A 170 -17.31 -0.13 -10.91
N TYR A 171 -16.58 -0.01 -9.79
CA TYR A 171 -16.41 -1.10 -8.82
C TYR A 171 -17.17 -0.90 -7.49
N GLY A 172 -17.95 0.17 -7.35
CA GLY A 172 -18.76 0.41 -6.15
C GLY A 172 -17.95 0.89 -4.94
N TYR A 173 -17.08 1.87 -5.17
CA TYR A 173 -16.31 2.56 -4.14
C TYR A 173 -16.70 4.04 -4.09
N LEU A 174 -16.51 4.66 -2.94
CA LEU A 174 -16.35 6.11 -2.80
C LEU A 174 -14.87 6.44 -2.92
N VAL A 175 -14.54 7.65 -3.40
CA VAL A 175 -13.16 8.11 -3.46
C VAL A 175 -13.02 9.49 -2.83
N GLU A 176 -12.04 9.63 -1.95
CA GLU A 176 -11.62 10.90 -1.36
C GLU A 176 -10.21 11.27 -1.84
N PHE A 177 -9.95 12.56 -2.04
CA PHE A 177 -8.67 13.06 -2.53
C PHE A 177 -7.92 13.83 -1.45
N ASN A 178 -6.62 13.58 -1.35
CA ASN A 178 -5.70 14.33 -0.51
C ASN A 178 -4.32 14.42 -1.20
N GLY A 179 -3.27 14.71 -0.44
CA GLY A 179 -1.91 14.76 -0.95
C GLY A 179 -0.88 15.11 0.12
N VAL A 180 0.39 15.11 -0.26
CA VAL A 180 1.53 15.48 0.58
C VAL A 180 2.44 16.46 -0.16
N GLY A 181 3.05 17.38 0.59
CA GLY A 181 3.95 18.42 0.08
C GLY A 181 3.15 19.62 -0.43
N GLU A 182 3.08 20.68 0.36
CA GLU A 182 2.40 21.91 -0.02
C GLU A 182 3.30 22.76 -0.92
N ALA A 183 2.69 23.46 -1.88
CA ALA A 183 3.38 24.55 -2.56
C ALA A 183 3.75 25.64 -1.53
N SER A 184 4.83 26.38 -1.78
CA SER A 184 5.17 27.53 -0.95
C SER A 184 3.98 28.50 -0.85
N SER A 185 3.92 29.29 0.22
CA SER A 185 2.81 30.22 0.53
C SER A 185 2.62 31.36 -0.48
N ASN A 186 3.25 31.29 -1.64
CA ASN A 186 3.09 32.25 -2.73
C ASN A 186 1.73 32.06 -3.38
N GLU A 187 0.92 33.13 -3.41
CA GLU A 187 -0.46 33.10 -3.93
C GLU A 187 -0.53 32.62 -5.39
N GLN A 188 0.53 32.85 -6.18
CA GLN A 188 0.62 32.41 -7.57
C GLN A 188 0.49 30.89 -7.73
N TYR A 189 0.89 30.11 -6.72
CA TYR A 189 0.95 28.65 -6.78
C TYR A 189 -0.14 27.95 -5.95
N ARG A 190 -1.07 28.72 -5.37
CA ARG A 190 -2.14 28.17 -4.52
C ARG A 190 -3.01 27.14 -5.24
N ASN A 191 -3.19 27.31 -6.55
CA ASN A 191 -4.02 26.45 -7.37
C ASN A 191 -3.30 25.21 -7.88
N ILE A 192 -2.01 25.00 -7.61
CA ILE A 192 -1.22 23.85 -8.11
C ILE A 192 -1.51 22.56 -7.33
N GLY A 193 -2.00 22.69 -6.09
CA GLY A 193 -2.24 21.56 -5.19
C GLY A 193 -0.95 21.04 -4.57
N LYS A 194 -0.95 19.75 -4.22
CA LYS A 194 0.14 19.11 -3.48
C LYS A 194 1.11 18.38 -4.41
N CYS A 195 2.35 18.18 -3.96
CA CYS A 195 3.43 17.57 -4.74
C CYS A 195 3.12 16.11 -5.12
N THR A 196 2.66 15.34 -4.14
CA THR A 196 2.09 14.00 -4.33
C THR A 196 0.59 14.09 -4.10
N GLN A 197 -0.20 13.51 -5.00
CA GLN A 197 -1.64 13.40 -4.89
C GLN A 197 -2.03 12.00 -4.42
N ILE A 198 -3.14 11.92 -3.67
CA ILE A 198 -3.57 10.69 -3.01
C ILE A 198 -5.06 10.49 -3.27
N ALA A 199 -5.44 9.29 -3.69
CA ALA A 199 -6.82 8.83 -3.77
C ALA A 199 -7.05 7.71 -2.75
N ILE A 200 -8.07 7.87 -1.93
CA ILE A 200 -8.47 6.94 -0.88
C ILE A 200 -9.84 6.37 -1.26
N PHE A 201 -9.89 5.09 -1.58
CA PHE A 201 -11.09 4.41 -2.03
C PHE A 201 -11.72 3.63 -0.88
N TYR A 202 -12.98 3.89 -0.59
CA TYR A 202 -13.76 3.20 0.43
C TYR A 202 -14.83 2.35 -0.23
N ARG A 203 -14.84 1.04 0.05
CA ARG A 203 -15.85 0.15 -0.53
C ARG A 203 -17.23 0.47 0.05
N GLN A 204 -18.23 0.67 -0.81
CA GLN A 204 -19.59 1.05 -0.36
C GLN A 204 -20.33 -0.10 0.31
N ASN A 205 -20.20 -1.32 -0.23
CA ASN A 205 -20.86 -2.50 0.31
C ASN A 205 -19.92 -3.25 1.25
N ASN A 206 -19.76 -2.73 2.48
CA ASN A 206 -19.05 -3.40 3.56
C ASN A 206 -19.94 -4.49 4.17
N ILE A 207 -20.11 -5.59 3.44
CA ILE A 207 -20.51 -6.85 4.08
C ILE A 207 -19.39 -7.17 5.07
N ILE A 208 -19.72 -7.35 6.35
CA ILE A 208 -18.77 -7.80 7.37
C ILE A 208 -18.20 -9.13 6.88
N LYS A 209 -16.98 -9.07 6.34
CA LYS A 209 -16.25 -10.26 5.89
C LYS A 209 -15.50 -10.81 7.08
N ARG A 210 -15.43 -12.14 7.14
CA ARG A 210 -14.57 -12.85 8.08
C ARG A 210 -13.14 -12.32 7.94
N ILE A 211 -12.47 -12.07 9.06
CA ILE A 211 -11.06 -11.69 9.11
C ILE A 211 -10.23 -12.72 8.33
N LEU A 212 -9.41 -12.25 7.39
CA LEU A 212 -8.46 -13.08 6.67
C LEU A 212 -7.33 -13.48 7.63
N THR A 213 -7.24 -14.77 7.94
CA THR A 213 -6.17 -15.29 8.81
C THR A 213 -4.91 -15.60 8.02
N SER A 214 -3.76 -15.58 8.69
CA SER A 214 -2.47 -15.99 8.12
C SER A 214 -2.50 -17.41 7.55
N ASN A 215 -3.12 -18.37 8.27
CA ASN A 215 -3.26 -19.75 7.81
C ASN A 215 -4.10 -19.87 6.53
N GLU A 216 -5.22 -19.15 6.48
CA GLU A 216 -6.06 -19.11 5.28
C GLU A 216 -5.31 -18.50 4.09
N PHE A 217 -4.57 -17.41 4.33
CA PHE A 217 -3.75 -16.80 3.29
C PHE A 217 -2.65 -17.75 2.79
N TYR A 218 -1.93 -18.43 3.70
CA TYR A 218 -0.90 -19.41 3.36
C TYR A 218 -1.47 -20.58 2.54
N GLN A 219 -2.65 -21.11 2.90
CA GLN A 219 -3.32 -22.14 2.13
C GLN A 219 -3.66 -21.66 0.72
N ARG A 220 -4.13 -20.42 0.55
CA ARG A 220 -4.40 -19.89 -0.80
C ARG A 220 -3.11 -19.68 -1.61
N LEU A 221 -2.04 -19.26 -0.94
CA LEU A 221 -0.72 -19.13 -1.53
C LEU A 221 -0.22 -20.49 -2.03
N SER A 222 -0.30 -21.57 -1.25
CA SER A 222 0.23 -22.88 -1.68
C SER A 222 -0.40 -23.45 -2.96
N TYR A 223 -1.61 -22.98 -3.35
CA TYR A 223 -2.26 -23.34 -4.61
C TYR A 223 -2.03 -22.32 -5.75
N CYS A 224 -1.30 -21.23 -5.49
CA CYS A 224 -0.97 -20.21 -6.47
C CYS A 224 0.49 -20.36 -6.94
N ASN A 225 0.68 -20.38 -8.26
CA ASN A 225 1.98 -20.48 -8.91
C ASN A 225 2.49 -19.14 -9.48
N LYS A 226 1.89 -18.01 -9.07
CA LYS A 226 2.16 -16.67 -9.64
C LYS A 226 3.06 -15.79 -8.76
N TYR A 227 3.66 -16.35 -7.71
CA TYR A 227 4.52 -15.63 -6.81
C TYR A 227 5.71 -16.51 -6.39
N GLU A 228 6.75 -15.87 -5.90
CA GLU A 228 7.84 -16.51 -5.16
C GLU A 228 7.84 -15.96 -3.72
N LEU A 229 7.86 -16.84 -2.72
CA LEU A 229 7.97 -16.43 -1.32
C LEU A 229 9.42 -16.07 -1.00
N ILE A 230 9.69 -14.79 -0.74
CA ILE A 230 11.02 -14.31 -0.34
C ILE A 230 11.25 -14.60 1.14
N GLY A 231 10.23 -14.36 1.96
CA GLY A 231 10.33 -14.62 3.38
C GLY A 231 9.01 -14.48 4.10
N PHE A 232 8.98 -15.11 5.27
CA PHE A 232 7.87 -15.09 6.21
C PHE A 232 8.40 -14.68 7.58
N ILE A 233 7.64 -13.85 8.28
CA ILE A 233 7.98 -13.36 9.61
C ILE A 233 6.77 -13.56 10.52
N ASP A 234 6.99 -14.28 11.62
CA ASP A 234 6.04 -14.41 12.72
C ASP A 234 6.52 -13.53 13.88
N TYR A 235 5.74 -12.50 14.20
CA TYR A 235 6.11 -11.53 15.23
C TYR A 235 5.84 -12.05 16.64
N PRO A 236 6.71 -11.76 17.62
CA PRO A 236 6.45 -12.12 19.01
C PRO A 236 5.23 -11.36 19.56
N TYR A 237 4.29 -12.11 20.15
CA TYR A 237 3.09 -11.58 20.79
C TYR A 237 2.80 -12.29 22.12
N GLY A 238 1.92 -11.70 22.93
CA GLY A 238 1.43 -12.28 24.19
C GLY A 238 1.94 -11.61 25.46
N ILE A 239 1.43 -12.09 26.60
CA ILE A 239 1.52 -11.42 27.91
C ILE A 239 2.98 -11.32 28.40
N LYS A 240 3.36 -10.14 28.91
CA LYS A 240 4.60 -9.92 29.67
C LYS A 240 4.65 -10.94 30.81
N LYS A 241 5.67 -11.80 30.84
CA LYS A 241 6.06 -12.39 32.14
C LYS A 241 6.45 -11.19 33.01
N SER A 242 5.79 -11.00 34.14
CA SER A 242 6.30 -10.09 35.17
C SER A 242 7.74 -10.49 35.41
N ILE A 243 8.66 -9.57 35.18
CA ILE A 243 10.00 -9.72 35.72
C ILE A 243 9.79 -9.40 37.19
N ASP A 244 9.58 -10.43 37.98
CA ASP A 244 9.65 -10.33 39.43
C ASP A 244 11.11 -9.96 39.74
N VAL A 245 11.35 -8.66 39.96
CA VAL A 245 12.62 -8.12 40.46
C VAL A 245 12.55 -8.05 41.97
#